data_AF-A0A1X7T8D0-F1
#
_entry.id   AF-A0A1X7T8D0-F1
#
_cell.length_a   1.000
_cell.length_b   1.000
_cell.length_c   1.000
_cell.angle_alpha   90.00
_cell.angle_beta   90.00
_cell.angle_gamma   90.00
#
_symmetry.space_group_name_H-M   'P 1'
#
loop_
_entity.id
_entity.type
_entity.pdbx_description
1 polymer ?
#
loop_
_entity_poly.entity_id
_entity_poly.type
_entity_poly.pdbx_seq_one_letter_code
_entity_poly.pdbx_strand_id
1 'polypeptide(L)'
;MAVLLAFAAFLLFSSSPALSYTWPDNVTQYSGYMDLTEQHGVAYFYWFFESRSDPSNDPLVLWLTGGPGCSSLLALFGENGPFLLNTTDTPAYNPYSWNSFANLLYVDQPAGTGFSFITDKAKHDTNEGEIAGALWNFIVMFYEKYPKYSEHDLYIIGESYAGHY
;
A
#
# COMPACT_ATOMS: atom_id res chain seq x y z
N MET A 1 -6.20 9.88 14.42
CA MET A 1 -5.49 11.18 14.39
C MET A 1 -4.00 11.05 14.73
N ALA A 2 -3.57 10.09 15.57
CA ALA A 2 -2.15 9.85 15.87
C ALA A 2 -1.38 9.10 14.74
N VAL A 3 -2.00 8.12 14.09
CA VAL A 3 -1.41 7.37 12.96
C VAL A 3 -1.04 8.28 11.77
N LEU A 4 -1.82 9.35 11.53
CA LEU A 4 -1.55 10.32 10.48
C LEU A 4 -0.37 11.24 10.80
N LEU A 5 -0.09 11.51 12.07
CA LEU A 5 0.96 12.45 12.51
C LEU A 5 2.36 11.86 12.39
N ALA A 6 2.51 10.55 12.64
CA ALA A 6 3.79 9.86 12.42
C ALA A 6 4.17 9.81 10.92
N PHE A 7 3.18 9.70 10.03
CA PHE A 7 3.38 9.61 8.58
C PHE A 7 3.43 10.95 7.84
N ALA A 8 2.75 12.00 8.32
CA ALA A 8 2.90 13.34 7.76
C ALA A 8 4.36 13.84 7.83
N ALA A 9 5.14 13.37 8.80
CA ALA A 9 6.58 13.62 8.86
C ALA A 9 7.39 12.86 7.80
N PHE A 10 6.85 11.80 7.20
CA PHE A 10 7.55 10.98 6.20
C PHE A 10 7.49 11.60 4.78
N LEU A 11 6.44 12.37 4.48
CA LEU A 11 6.21 12.97 3.14
C LEU A 11 6.57 14.46 3.03
N LEU A 12 6.76 15.19 4.14
CA LEU A 12 6.95 16.66 4.13
C LEU A 12 8.39 17.15 4.35
N PHE A 13 9.38 16.27 4.50
CA PHE A 13 10.74 16.71 4.80
C PHE A 13 11.78 16.21 3.80
N SER A 14 11.92 16.93 2.69
CA SER A 14 13.14 16.89 1.86
C SER A 14 14.33 17.61 2.52
N SER A 15 14.19 18.16 3.74
CA SER A 15 15.24 18.94 4.38
C SER A 15 15.29 18.95 5.92
N SER A 16 14.62 18.02 6.62
CA SER A 16 14.85 17.85 8.08
C SER A 16 15.97 16.84 8.32
N PRO A 17 16.75 16.96 9.41
CA PRO A 17 17.80 16.00 9.74
C PRO A 17 17.17 14.61 9.71
N ALA A 18 17.71 13.74 8.86
CA ALA A 18 17.16 12.42 8.60
C ALA A 18 16.82 11.76 9.94
N LEU A 19 15.53 11.52 10.19
CA LEU A 19 15.11 10.59 11.23
C LEU A 19 15.73 9.25 10.80
N SER A 20 16.83 8.87 11.45
CA SER A 20 17.44 7.56 11.27
C SER A 20 16.52 6.54 11.92
N TYR A 21 15.43 6.22 11.25
CA TYR A 21 14.51 5.18 11.66
C TYR A 21 15.09 3.84 11.21
N THR A 22 15.43 2.98 12.17
CA THR A 22 15.91 1.62 11.88
C THR A 22 14.70 0.69 11.91
N TRP A 23 14.35 0.13 10.76
CA TRP A 23 13.30 -0.88 10.68
C TRP A 23 13.69 -2.13 11.49
N PRO A 24 12.73 -2.83 12.13
CA PRO A 24 13.01 -4.04 12.92
C PRO A 24 13.68 -5.18 12.15
N ASP A 25 13.63 -5.15 10.82
CA ASP A 25 14.36 -6.05 9.93
C ASP A 25 14.86 -5.29 8.68
N ASN A 26 15.57 -6.00 7.80
CA ASN A 26 16.10 -5.46 6.56
C ASN A 26 15.24 -5.82 5.34
N VAL A 27 13.91 -5.80 5.48
CA VAL A 27 12.99 -6.04 4.35
C VAL A 27 13.08 -4.88 3.34
N THR A 28 13.37 -5.22 2.08
CA THR A 28 13.26 -4.27 0.96
C THR A 28 11.82 -3.81 0.84
N GLN A 29 11.62 -2.49 0.77
CA GLN A 29 10.30 -1.89 0.70
C GLN A 29 10.30 -0.65 -0.18
N TYR A 30 9.16 -0.39 -0.81
CA TYR A 30 8.95 0.76 -1.68
C TYR A 30 7.57 1.34 -1.41
N SER A 31 7.49 2.65 -1.21
CA SER A 31 6.23 3.36 -1.13
C SER A 31 6.20 4.53 -2.10
N GLY A 32 5.01 4.95 -2.47
CA GLY A 32 4.84 6.09 -3.37
C GLY A 32 3.45 6.17 -3.95
N TYR A 33 3.34 6.95 -5.01
CA TYR A 33 2.09 7.22 -5.69
C TYR A 33 2.14 6.69 -7.12
N MET A 34 1.01 6.15 -7.57
CA MET A 34 0.71 5.93 -8.99
C MET A 34 -0.37 6.93 -9.40
N ASP A 35 -0.05 7.77 -10.37
CA ASP A 35 -1.00 8.74 -10.90
C ASP A 35 -1.88 8.10 -11.96
N LEU A 36 -3.17 7.98 -11.66
CA LEU A 36 -4.13 7.30 -12.51
C LEU A 36 -4.73 8.21 -13.59
N THR A 37 -4.32 9.48 -13.62
CA THR A 37 -4.85 10.48 -14.56
C THR A 37 -3.72 11.25 -15.22
N GLU A 38 -3.80 11.49 -16.53
CA GLU A 38 -2.78 12.28 -17.25
C GLU A 38 -2.61 13.73 -16.73
N GLN A 39 -3.53 14.20 -15.88
CA GLN A 39 -3.60 15.57 -15.39
C GLN A 39 -3.26 15.70 -13.89
N HIS A 40 -2.65 14.70 -13.25
CA HIS A 40 -2.29 14.73 -11.82
C HIS A 40 -3.50 14.99 -10.89
N GLY A 41 -4.63 14.39 -11.24
CA GLY A 41 -5.92 14.57 -10.57
C GLY A 41 -6.26 13.52 -9.52
N VAL A 42 -5.83 12.28 -9.73
CA VAL A 42 -6.11 11.13 -8.88
C VAL A 42 -4.87 10.26 -8.77
N ALA A 43 -4.41 9.98 -7.55
CA ALA A 43 -3.28 9.08 -7.34
C ALA A 43 -3.53 8.10 -6.20
N TYR A 44 -3.18 6.84 -6.43
CA TYR A 44 -3.21 5.80 -5.40
C TYR A 44 -1.85 5.71 -4.72
N PHE A 45 -1.86 5.79 -3.40
CA PHE A 45 -0.72 5.46 -2.56
C PHE A 45 -0.60 3.95 -2.42
N TYR A 46 0.64 3.46 -2.49
CA TYR A 46 0.96 2.07 -2.22
C TYR A 46 2.15 1.95 -1.29
N TRP A 47 2.21 0.82 -0.60
CA TRP A 47 3.40 0.36 0.10
C TRP A 47 3.64 -1.11 -0.18
N PHE A 48 4.79 -1.38 -0.77
CA PHE A 48 5.21 -2.68 -1.24
C PHE A 48 6.38 -3.20 -0.39
N PHE A 49 6.35 -4.49 -0.06
CA PHE A 49 7.37 -5.19 0.71
C PHE A 49 7.76 -6.48 0.01
N GLU A 50 9.05 -6.69 -0.17
CA GLU A 50 9.55 -7.96 -0.69
C GLU A 50 9.34 -9.10 0.32
N SER A 51 9.24 -10.32 -0.21
CA SER A 51 9.27 -11.53 0.60
C SER A 51 10.58 -11.65 1.38
N ARG A 52 10.50 -12.13 2.62
CA ARG A 52 11.63 -12.51 3.47
C ARG A 52 12.27 -13.83 3.04
N SER A 53 11.57 -14.65 2.24
CA SER A 53 12.05 -15.97 1.80
C SER A 53 12.79 -15.88 0.47
N ASP A 54 12.06 -15.82 -0.65
CA ASP A 54 12.62 -15.73 -2.00
C ASP A 54 11.85 -14.69 -2.82
N PRO A 55 12.16 -13.38 -2.67
CA PRO A 55 11.39 -12.31 -3.30
C PRO A 55 11.42 -12.33 -4.83
N SER A 56 12.30 -13.12 -5.46
CA SER A 56 12.36 -13.27 -6.92
C SER A 56 11.44 -14.37 -7.45
N ASN A 57 10.95 -15.27 -6.60
CA ASN A 57 10.13 -16.42 -7.01
C ASN A 57 8.79 -16.51 -6.24
N ASP A 58 8.73 -15.93 -5.04
CA ASP A 58 7.53 -15.92 -4.22
C ASP A 58 6.41 -15.07 -4.85
N PRO A 59 5.13 -15.42 -4.65
CA PRO A 59 4.00 -14.75 -5.29
C PRO A 59 3.88 -13.28 -4.91
N LEU A 60 3.19 -12.51 -5.75
CA LEU A 60 2.75 -11.15 -5.45
C LEU A 60 1.34 -11.19 -4.88
N VAL A 61 1.17 -10.68 -3.66
CA VAL A 61 -0.14 -10.52 -3.02
C VAL A 61 -0.48 -9.04 -3.00
N LEU A 62 -1.54 -8.67 -3.69
CA LEU A 62 -2.16 -7.35 -3.56
C LEU A 62 -3.19 -7.42 -2.44
N TRP A 63 -3.05 -6.58 -1.43
CA TRP A 63 -3.94 -6.48 -0.29
C TRP A 63 -4.86 -5.26 -0.36
N LEU A 64 -6.16 -5.48 -0.15
CA LEU A 64 -7.21 -4.46 -0.09
C LEU A 64 -7.98 -4.52 1.23
N THR A 65 -7.94 -3.44 2.00
CA THR A 65 -8.87 -3.25 3.13
C THR A 65 -10.18 -2.62 2.65
N GLY A 66 -11.31 -3.08 3.17
CA GLY A 66 -12.66 -2.63 2.82
C GLY A 66 -13.08 -1.25 3.37
N GLY A 67 -14.25 -1.20 4.02
CA GLY A 67 -14.86 0.02 4.56
C GLY A 67 -16.27 0.24 4.01
N PRO A 68 -16.44 0.81 2.79
CA PRO A 68 -15.39 1.24 1.86
C PRO A 68 -14.62 2.49 2.30
N GLY A 69 -13.38 2.63 1.84
CA GLY A 69 -12.53 3.81 2.09
C GLY A 69 -11.65 3.73 3.35
N CYS A 70 -11.48 2.53 3.91
CA CYS A 70 -10.49 2.29 4.96
C CYS A 70 -9.11 2.04 4.34
N SER A 71 -8.06 2.63 4.93
CA SER A 71 -6.70 2.46 4.45
C SER A 71 -6.20 1.02 4.60
N SER A 72 -5.52 0.50 3.57
CA SER A 72 -4.84 -0.80 3.61
C SER A 72 -3.64 -0.82 4.55
N LEU A 73 -3.19 0.36 5.02
CA LEU A 73 -2.17 0.45 6.07
C LEU A 73 -2.67 -0.03 7.43
N LEU A 74 -3.99 -0.14 7.62
CA LEU A 74 -4.56 -0.80 8.79
C LEU A 74 -4.09 -2.26 8.87
N ALA A 75 -4.15 -2.99 7.76
CA ALA A 75 -3.68 -4.38 7.71
C ALA A 75 -2.17 -4.49 7.78
N LEU A 76 -1.46 -3.56 7.13
CA LEU A 76 0.00 -3.51 7.18
C LEU A 76 0.51 -3.40 8.62
N PHE A 77 -0.08 -2.51 9.43
CA PHE A 77 0.40 -2.25 10.80
C PHE A 77 -0.36 -2.98 11.91
N GLY A 78 -1.54 -3.52 11.62
CA GLY A 78 -2.42 -4.13 12.61
C GLY A 78 -2.65 -5.62 12.43
N GLU A 79 -2.32 -6.17 11.26
CA GLU A 79 -2.74 -7.52 10.88
C GLU A 79 -1.57 -8.36 10.34
N ASN A 80 -1.29 -8.28 9.04
CA ASN A 80 -0.44 -9.24 8.34
C ASN A 80 0.86 -8.65 7.77
N GLY A 81 1.10 -7.35 7.92
CA GLY A 81 2.31 -6.72 7.42
C GLY A 81 3.57 -7.05 8.21
N PRO A 82 4.76 -6.65 7.70
CA PRO A 82 6.05 -7.05 8.27
C PRO A 82 6.28 -6.51 9.68
N PHE A 83 5.58 -5.42 10.02
CA PHE A 83 5.72 -4.73 11.29
C PHE A 83 4.35 -4.40 11.89
N LEU A 84 4.20 -4.59 13.19
CA LEU A 84 3.02 -4.19 13.94
C LEU A 84 3.27 -2.88 14.69
N LEU A 85 2.31 -1.96 14.65
CA LEU A 85 2.32 -0.80 15.53
C LEU A 85 1.64 -1.18 16.85
N ASN A 86 2.34 -1.00 17.96
CA ASN A 86 1.81 -1.16 19.31
C ASN A 86 1.58 0.20 19.98
N THR A 87 1.25 0.21 21.28
CA THR A 87 0.98 1.43 22.06
C THR A 87 2.16 2.40 22.18
N THR A 88 3.35 2.03 21.72
CA THR A 88 4.56 2.88 21.76
C THR A 88 4.84 3.60 20.44
N ASP A 89 3.92 3.55 19.47
CA ASP A 89 4.03 4.12 18.12
C ASP A 89 5.32 3.71 17.37
N THR A 90 5.95 2.63 17.82
CA THR A 90 7.20 2.10 17.27
C THR A 90 6.88 0.79 16.53
N PRO A 91 7.14 0.70 15.22
CA PRO A 91 6.99 -0.55 14.49
C PRO A 91 7.82 -1.67 15.13
N ALA A 92 7.16 -2.79 15.42
CA ALA A 92 7.77 -4.00 15.98
C ALA A 92 7.72 -5.13 14.96
N TYR A 93 8.76 -5.96 14.89
CA TYR A 93 8.82 -7.10 13.99
C TYR A 93 7.60 -8.03 14.16
N ASN A 94 6.94 -8.37 13.05
CA ASN A 94 5.85 -9.34 13.03
C ASN A 94 6.37 -10.74 12.63
N PRO A 95 6.46 -11.71 13.56
CA PRO A 95 6.90 -13.07 13.24
C PRO A 95 5.89 -13.87 12.41
N TYR A 96 4.65 -13.39 12.28
CA TYR A 96 3.57 -14.04 11.53
C TYR A 96 3.20 -13.26 10.26
N SER A 97 4.05 -12.34 9.82
CA SER A 97 3.77 -11.58 8.60
C SER A 97 3.65 -12.50 7.40
N TRP A 98 2.71 -12.17 6.51
CA TRP A 98 2.54 -12.88 5.25
C TRP A 98 3.72 -12.65 4.30
N ASN A 99 4.55 -11.63 4.53
CA ASN A 99 5.76 -11.46 3.74
C ASN A 99 6.83 -12.51 4.06
N SER A 100 6.54 -13.48 4.93
CA SER A 100 7.39 -14.66 5.12
C SER A 100 7.41 -15.59 3.89
N PHE A 101 6.43 -15.46 2.98
CA PHE A 101 6.27 -16.33 1.80
C PHE A 101 5.70 -15.59 0.57
N ALA A 102 5.59 -14.27 0.60
CA ALA A 102 5.00 -13.48 -0.48
C ALA A 102 5.57 -12.06 -0.52
N ASN A 103 5.57 -11.49 -1.71
CA ASN A 103 5.74 -10.05 -1.91
C ASN A 103 4.39 -9.37 -1.64
N LEU A 104 4.32 -8.44 -0.67
CA LEU A 104 3.05 -7.83 -0.24
C LEU A 104 2.91 -6.40 -0.77
N LEU A 105 1.83 -6.13 -1.48
CA LEU A 105 1.47 -4.82 -2.05
C LEU A 105 0.18 -4.30 -1.41
N TYR A 106 0.32 -3.34 -0.50
CA TYR A 106 -0.82 -2.66 0.13
C TYR A 106 -1.19 -1.43 -0.68
N VAL A 107 -2.46 -1.29 -1.04
CA VAL A 107 -2.95 -0.17 -1.85
C VAL A 107 -4.07 0.55 -1.10
N ASP A 108 -3.91 1.85 -0.91
CA ASP A 108 -5.00 2.68 -0.44
C ASP A 108 -5.93 3.01 -1.62
N GLN A 109 -7.15 2.48 -1.61
CA GLN A 109 -8.13 2.71 -2.66
C GLN A 109 -9.56 2.69 -2.06
N PRO A 110 -10.54 3.37 -2.69
CA PRO A 110 -10.43 4.22 -3.88
C PRO A 110 -9.79 5.58 -3.58
N ALA A 111 -9.79 6.50 -4.56
CA ALA A 111 -9.19 7.83 -4.41
C ALA A 111 -9.77 8.59 -3.21
N GLY A 112 -8.91 9.19 -2.38
CA GLY A 112 -9.32 9.83 -1.12
C GLY A 112 -9.23 8.91 0.12
N THR A 113 -8.93 7.63 -0.08
CA THR A 113 -8.66 6.67 1.01
C THR A 113 -7.24 6.83 1.53
N GLY A 114 -7.06 6.89 2.85
CA GLY A 114 -5.72 6.92 3.47
C GLY A 114 -4.84 8.04 2.91
N PHE A 115 -3.72 7.68 2.28
CA PHE A 115 -2.84 8.65 1.61
C PHE A 115 -3.16 8.89 0.14
N SER A 116 -4.03 8.09 -0.48
CA SER A 116 -4.50 8.30 -1.84
C SER A 116 -5.34 9.56 -1.93
N PHE A 117 -5.17 10.33 -2.99
CA PHE A 117 -5.77 11.66 -3.10
C PHE A 117 -6.49 11.87 -4.41
N ILE A 118 -7.39 12.85 -4.37
CA ILE A 118 -8.13 13.39 -5.50
C ILE A 118 -8.15 14.92 -5.38
N THR A 119 -7.75 15.62 -6.44
CA THR A 119 -7.69 17.10 -6.45
C THR A 119 -9.00 17.71 -6.90
N ASP A 120 -9.67 17.10 -7.87
CA ASP A 120 -11.01 17.47 -8.34
C ASP A 120 -12.03 16.44 -7.87
N LYS A 121 -12.80 16.77 -6.84
CA LYS A 121 -13.82 15.87 -6.28
C LYS A 121 -14.90 15.49 -7.28
N ALA A 122 -15.07 16.20 -8.39
CA ALA A 122 -16.00 15.76 -9.44
C ALA A 122 -15.52 14.48 -10.15
N LYS A 123 -14.24 14.10 -10.01
CA LYS A 123 -13.62 12.91 -10.62
C LYS A 123 -13.57 11.70 -9.68
N HIS A 124 -14.30 11.71 -8.55
CA HIS A 124 -14.30 10.58 -7.63
C HIS A 124 -15.04 9.40 -8.27
N ASP A 125 -14.56 8.19 -8.02
CA ASP A 125 -15.25 6.97 -8.44
C ASP A 125 -16.63 6.90 -7.77
N THR A 126 -17.66 6.65 -8.56
CA THR A 126 -19.08 6.67 -8.12
C THR A 126 -19.71 5.29 -8.03
N ASN A 127 -19.03 4.27 -8.54
CA ASN A 127 -19.47 2.88 -8.54
C ASN A 127 -18.28 1.90 -8.58
N GLU A 128 -18.53 0.63 -8.30
CA GLU A 128 -17.51 -0.42 -8.20
C GLU A 128 -16.80 -0.69 -9.52
N GLY A 129 -17.46 -0.47 -10.66
CA GLY A 129 -16.83 -0.61 -11.98
C GLY A 129 -15.74 0.42 -12.24
N GLU A 130 -15.94 1.65 -11.79
CA GLU A 130 -14.93 2.72 -11.85
C GLU A 130 -13.76 2.41 -10.91
N ILE A 131 -14.05 1.97 -9.67
CA ILE A 131 -13.03 1.57 -8.70
C ILE A 131 -12.18 0.41 -9.24
N ALA A 132 -12.80 -0.63 -9.78
CA ALA A 132 -12.10 -1.77 -10.38
C ALA A 132 -11.25 -1.35 -11.58
N GLY A 133 -11.73 -0.45 -12.42
CA GLY A 133 -10.97 0.11 -13.54
C GLY A 133 -9.74 0.91 -13.09
N ALA A 134 -9.88 1.74 -12.05
CA ALA A 134 -8.78 2.49 -11.46
C ALA A 134 -7.73 1.57 -10.82
N LEU A 135 -8.17 0.53 -10.09
CA LEU A 135 -7.29 -0.49 -9.51
C LEU A 135 -6.57 -1.30 -10.59
N TRP A 136 -7.25 -1.65 -11.68
CA TRP A 136 -6.61 -2.32 -12.82
C TRP A 136 -5.49 -1.46 -13.42
N ASN A 137 -5.76 -0.18 -13.67
CA ASN A 137 -4.73 0.75 -14.16
C ASN A 137 -3.55 0.85 -13.20
N PHE A 138 -3.82 0.91 -11.89
CA PHE A 138 -2.78 0.87 -10.86
C PHE A 138 -1.89 -0.38 -10.99
N ILE A 139 -2.48 -1.57 -11.17
CA ILE A 139 -1.73 -2.83 -11.31
C ILE A 139 -0.84 -2.81 -12.56
N VAL A 140 -1.39 -2.36 -13.70
CA VAL A 140 -0.62 -2.22 -14.94
C VAL A 140 0.58 -1.29 -14.74
N MET A 141 0.36 -0.11 -14.16
CA MET A 141 1.42 0.86 -13.87
C MET A 141 2.45 0.32 -12.87
N PHE A 142 2.02 -0.49 -11.89
CA PHE A 142 2.91 -1.17 -10.96
C PHE A 142 3.87 -2.11 -11.70
N TYR A 143 3.38 -2.90 -12.65
CA TYR A 143 4.24 -3.77 -13.46
C TYR A 143 5.13 -2.99 -14.42
N GLU A 144 4.68 -1.88 -14.99
CA GLU A 144 5.55 -1.01 -15.80
C GLU A 144 6.71 -0.44 -14.97
N LYS A 145 6.44 -0.06 -13.71
CA LYS A 145 7.45 0.47 -12.79
C LYS A 145 8.37 -0.62 -12.24
N TYR A 146 7.84 -1.81 -11.98
CA TYR A 146 8.58 -2.94 -11.43
C TYR A 146 8.40 -4.21 -12.29
N PRO A 147 8.98 -4.23 -13.50
CA PRO A 147 8.72 -5.27 -14.49
C PRO A 147 9.12 -6.67 -14.03
N LYS A 148 10.03 -6.80 -13.06
CA LYS A 148 10.39 -8.12 -12.52
C LYS A 148 9.20 -8.86 -11.87
N TYR A 149 8.20 -8.13 -11.36
CA TYR A 149 7.06 -8.74 -10.68
C TYR A 149 5.91 -9.16 -11.61
N SER A 150 5.96 -8.84 -12.90
CA SER A 150 4.90 -9.22 -13.85
C SER A 150 4.85 -10.73 -14.13
N GLU A 151 5.95 -11.44 -13.86
CA GLU A 151 6.07 -12.89 -14.04
C GLU A 151 5.66 -13.68 -12.78
N HIS A 152 5.34 -12.99 -11.68
CA HIS A 152 4.95 -13.63 -10.42
C HIS A 152 3.47 -14.00 -10.44
N ASP A 153 3.11 -15.11 -9.80
CA ASP A 153 1.71 -15.43 -9.54
C ASP A 153 1.07 -14.30 -8.72
N LEU A 154 0.00 -13.71 -9.26
CA LEU A 154 -0.74 -12.62 -8.62
C LEU A 154 -1.94 -13.16 -7.85
N TYR A 155 -2.01 -12.83 -6.57
CA TYR A 155 -3.18 -13.06 -5.72
C TYR A 155 -3.76 -11.72 -5.27
N ILE A 156 -5.02 -11.48 -5.63
CA ILE A 156 -5.77 -10.31 -5.16
C ILE A 156 -6.57 -10.75 -3.95
N ILE A 157 -6.23 -10.20 -2.79
CA ILE A 157 -6.79 -10.58 -1.49
C ILE A 157 -7.28 -9.33 -0.78
N GLY A 158 -8.38 -9.44 -0.04
CA GLY A 158 -8.84 -8.34 0.78
C GLY A 158 -9.80 -8.77 1.88
N GLU A 159 -10.13 -7.80 2.72
CA GLU A 159 -11.06 -7.96 3.85
C GLU A 159 -12.30 -7.08 3.71
N SER A 160 -13.43 -7.56 4.23
CA SER A 160 -14.67 -6.79 4.41
C SER A 160 -15.26 -6.38 3.05
N TYR A 161 -15.48 -5.08 2.82
CA TYR A 161 -16.02 -4.59 1.56
C TYR A 161 -15.14 -4.92 0.34
N ALA A 162 -13.87 -5.31 0.56
CA ALA A 162 -13.02 -5.83 -0.51
C ALA A 162 -13.51 -7.12 -1.16
N GLY A 163 -14.52 -7.79 -0.60
CA GLY A 163 -15.27 -8.83 -1.34
C GLY A 163 -16.07 -8.30 -2.54
N HIS A 164 -16.16 -6.98 -2.73
CA HIS A 164 -16.85 -6.32 -3.86
C HIS A 164 -15.90 -5.54 -4.78
N TYR A 165 -14.70 -5.17 -4.32
CA TYR A 165 -13.70 -4.45 -5.11
C TYR A 165 -13.17 -5.31 -6.25
#